data_AF-A0A172UVW7-F1
#
_entry.id   AF-A0A172UVW7-F1
#
_cell.length_a   1.000
_cell.length_b   1.000
_cell.length_c   1.000
_cell.angle_alpha   90.00
_cell.angle_beta   90.00
_cell.angle_gamma   90.00
#
_symmetry.space_group_name_H-M   'P 1'
#
loop_
_entity.id
_entity.type
_entity.pdbx_description
1 polymer ?
#
loop_
_entity_poly.entity_id
_entity_poly.type
_entity_poly.pdbx_seq_one_letter_code
_entity_poly.pdbx_strand_id
1 'polypeptide(L)' 'MAQARLLLRALWEQVEDISRKIEDEEARVARRPAGSTPRAHRVNTAQLRKELYQLHGMIDGINRRFPQIAAGV' A
#
# COMPACT_ATOMS: atom_id res chain seq x y z
N MET A 1 -4.61 -20.79 -12.20
CA MET A 1 -5.48 -20.07 -11.24
C MET A 1 -4.89 -20.00 -9.83
N ALA A 2 -4.27 -21.07 -9.29
CA ALA A 2 -3.61 -21.03 -7.98
C ALA A 2 -2.52 -19.94 -7.88
N GLN A 3 -1.67 -19.79 -8.90
CA GLN A 3 -0.60 -18.78 -8.91
C GLN A 3 -1.12 -17.33 -8.88
N ALA A 4 -2.20 -17.02 -9.59
CA ALA A 4 -2.79 -15.69 -9.58
C ALA A 4 -3.45 -15.35 -8.23
N ARG A 5 -4.03 -16.36 -7.54
CA ARG A 5 -4.50 -16.21 -6.15
C ARG A 5 -3.35 -15.95 -5.18
N LEU A 6 -2.25 -16.68 -5.31
CA LEU A 6 -1.06 -16.47 -4.47
C LEU A 6 -0.46 -15.07 -4.68
N LEU A 7 -0.37 -14.63 -5.94
CA LEU A 7 0.10 -13.29 -6.27
C LEU A 7 -0.83 -12.21 -5.69
N LEU A 8 -2.15 -12.37 -5.83
CA LEU A 8 -3.13 -11.45 -5.27
C LEU A 8 -3.00 -11.34 -3.75
N ARG A 9 -2.82 -12.47 -3.05
CA ARG A 9 -2.57 -12.50 -1.62
C ARG A 9 -1.29 -11.75 -1.24
N ALA A 10 -0.19 -12.01 -1.94
CA ALA A 10 1.09 -11.34 -1.67
C ALA A 10 0.99 -9.82 -1.90
N LEU A 11 0.25 -9.37 -2.91
CA LEU A 11 0.00 -7.94 -3.15
C LEU A 11 -0.83 -7.31 -2.02
N TRP A 12 -1.84 -8.00 -1.49
CA TRP A 12 -2.60 -7.53 -0.34
C TRP A 12 -1.77 -7.48 0.93
N GLU A 13 -0.92 -8.47 1.18
CA GLU A 13 0.05 -8.45 2.29
C GLU A 13 0.99 -7.25 2.17
N GLN A 14 1.48 -6.93 0.96
CA GLN A 14 2.30 -5.75 0.73
C GLN A 14 1.53 -4.41 0.90
N VAL A 15 0.25 -4.37 0.52
CA VAL A 15 -0.64 -3.23 0.77
C VAL A 15 -0.78 -2.96 2.27
N GLU A 16 -1.02 -4.01 3.05
CA GLU A 16 -1.10 -3.92 4.52
C GLU A 16 0.21 -3.38 5.11
N ASP A 17 1.35 -3.95 4.71
CA ASP A 17 2.67 -3.54 5.20
C ASP A 17 2.99 -2.07 4.90
N ILE A 18 2.66 -1.58 3.70
CA ILE A 18 2.91 -0.18 3.32
C ILE A 18 1.94 0.76 4.04
N SER A 19 0.68 0.36 4.17
CA SER A 19 -0.32 1.15 4.90
C SER A 19 0.12 1.34 6.35
N ARG A 20 0.59 0.28 7.00
CA ARG A 20 1.13 0.33 8.36
C ARG A 20 2.35 1.24 8.49
N LYS A 21 3.27 1.20 7.52
CA LYS A 21 4.44 2.12 7.50
C LYS A 21 4.01 3.58 7.35
N ILE A 22 2.98 3.86 6.55
CA ILE A 22 2.43 5.21 6.42
C ILE A 22 1.84 5.65 7.76
N GLU A 23 1.02 4.83 8.39
CA GLU A 23 0.41 5.11 9.70
C GLU A 23 1.47 5.37 10.78
N ASP A 24 2.50 4.53 10.86
CA ASP A 24 3.59 4.69 11.81
C ASP A 24 4.34 6.01 11.60
N GLU A 25 4.63 6.35 10.35
CA GLU A 25 5.29 7.60 9.99
C GLU A 25 4.40 8.83 10.27
N GLU A 26 3.10 8.75 9.99
CA GLU A 26 2.14 9.81 10.31
C GLU A 26 1.99 10.00 11.83
N ALA A 27 1.88 8.90 12.59
CA ALA A 27 1.82 8.93 14.05
C ALA A 27 3.08 9.51 14.69
N ARG A 28 4.26 9.30 14.07
CA ARG A 28 5.52 9.92 14.49
C ARG A 28 5.53 11.42 14.26
N VAL A 29 4.90 11.92 13.19
CA VAL A 29 4.79 13.35 12.92
C VAL A 29 3.74 14.02 13.77
N ALA A 30 2.60 13.39 14.00
CA ALA A 30 1.55 13.91 14.86
C ALA A 30 2.04 14.19 16.29
N ARG A 31 3.02 13.42 16.76
CA ARG A 31 3.68 13.61 18.06
C ARG A 31 4.67 14.79 18.11
N ARG A 32 4.97 15.43 16.99
CA ARG A 32 5.91 16.55 16.92
C ARG A 32 5.18 17.89 16.90
N PRO A 33 5.82 18.97 17.40
CA PRO A 33 5.26 20.32 17.31
C PRO A 33 4.91 20.71 15.87
N ALA A 34 3.81 21.44 15.68
CA ALA A 34 3.39 21.92 14.37
C ALA A 34 4.53 22.70 13.67
N GLY A 35 4.77 22.39 12.39
CA GLY A 35 5.84 23.01 11.59
C GLY A 35 7.22 22.35 11.70
N SER A 36 7.42 21.37 12.59
CA SER A 36 8.72 20.69 12.78
C SER A 36 8.91 19.41 11.94
N THR A 37 7.98 19.10 11.03
CA THR A 37 8.08 17.91 10.15
C THR A 37 9.26 18.04 9.18
N PRO A 38 10.27 17.15 9.23
CA PRO A 38 11.40 17.21 8.31
C PRO A 38 10.97 16.99 6.86
N ARG A 39 11.62 17.64 5.91
CA ARG A 39 11.40 17.41 4.47
C ARG A 39 11.56 15.94 4.07
N ALA A 40 12.55 15.26 4.64
CA ALA A 40 12.80 13.85 4.40
C ALA A 40 11.59 12.96 4.76
N HIS A 41 10.87 13.30 5.84
CA HIS A 41 9.66 12.61 6.25
C HIS A 41 8.58 12.72 5.16
N ARG A 42 8.29 13.95 4.72
CA ARG A 42 7.28 14.21 3.68
C ARG A 42 7.58 13.48 2.37
N VAL A 43 8.85 13.43 1.98
CA VAL A 43 9.30 12.70 0.78
C VAL A 43 9.09 11.19 0.96
N ASN A 44 9.43 10.63 2.11
CA ASN A 44 9.23 9.22 2.41
C ASN A 44 7.75 8.83 2.35
N THR A 45 6.87 9.55 3.06
CA THR A 45 5.42 9.26 3.03
C THR A 45 4.83 9.43 1.63
N ALA A 46 5.26 10.42 0.85
CA ALA A 46 4.82 10.58 -0.54
C ALA A 46 5.23 9.39 -1.42
N GLN A 47 6.44 8.85 -1.20
CA GLN A 47 6.92 7.66 -1.90
C GLN A 47 6.12 6.41 -1.51
N LEU A 48 5.85 6.20 -0.22
CA LEU A 48 5.02 5.09 0.26
C LEU A 48 3.60 5.13 -0.32
N ARG A 49 2.97 6.32 -0.36
CA ARG A 49 1.65 6.49 -0.99
C ARG A 49 1.68 6.17 -2.48
N LYS A 50 2.74 6.57 -3.19
CA LYS A 50 2.91 6.22 -4.60
C LYS A 50 3.00 4.71 -4.81
N GLU A 51 3.76 4.02 -3.97
CA GLU A 51 3.87 2.56 -4.01
C GLU A 51 2.52 1.89 -3.75
N LEU A 52 1.75 2.38 -2.77
CA LEU A 52 0.40 1.91 -2.48
C LEU A 52 -0.54 2.04 -3.70
N TYR A 53 -0.52 3.18 -4.39
CA TYR A 53 -1.30 3.37 -5.63
C TYR A 53 -0.90 2.38 -6.72
N GLN A 54 0.39 2.08 -6.86
CA GLN A 54 0.87 1.11 -7.83
C GLN A 54 0.37 -0.31 -7.52
N LEU A 55 0.40 -0.72 -6.24
CA LEU A 55 -0.09 -2.03 -5.82
C LEU A 55 -1.59 -2.18 -6.07
N HIS A 56 -2.39 -1.16 -5.75
CA HIS A 56 -3.82 -1.17 -6.08
C HIS A 56 -4.06 -1.31 -7.59
N GLY A 57 -3.29 -0.60 -8.42
CA GLY A 57 -3.37 -0.76 -9.88
C GLY A 57 -3.02 -2.17 -10.36
N MET A 58 -2.05 -2.85 -9.72
CA MET A 58 -1.71 -4.24 -10.01
C MET A 58 -2.83 -5.20 -9.60
N ILE A 59 -3.41 -4.99 -8.41
CA ILE A 59 -4.57 -5.76 -7.92
C ILE A 59 -5.75 -5.61 -8.88
N ASP A 60 -6.09 -4.39 -9.28
CA ASP A 60 -7.17 -4.12 -10.23
C ASP A 60 -6.91 -4.78 -11.58
N GLY A 61 -5.67 -4.75 -12.06
CA GLY A 61 -5.25 -5.44 -13.28
C GLY A 61 -5.43 -6.95 -13.20
N ILE A 62 -5.08 -7.57 -12.07
CA ILE A 62 -5.28 -9.01 -11.84
C ILE A 62 -6.76 -9.34 -11.76
N ASN A 63 -7.55 -8.57 -11.00
CA ASN A 63 -8.99 -8.78 -10.85
C ASN A 63 -9.72 -8.65 -12.19
N ARG A 64 -9.35 -7.66 -13.01
CA ARG A 64 -9.91 -7.48 -14.35
C ARG A 64 -9.56 -8.63 -15.31
N ARG A 65 -8.34 -9.17 -15.20
CA ARG A 65 -7.88 -10.27 -16.06
C ARG A 65 -8.42 -11.64 -15.62
N PHE A 66 -8.70 -11.80 -14.33
CA PHE A 66 -9.16 -13.05 -13.72
C PHE A 66 -10.34 -12.80 -12.76
N PRO A 67 -11.53 -12.42 -13.28
CA PRO A 67 -12.68 -12.05 -12.45
C PRO A 67 -13.16 -13.17 -11.52
N GLN A 68 -12.99 -14.44 -11.94
CA GLN A 68 -13.30 -15.62 -11.13
C GLN A 68 -12.41 -15.77 -9.87
N ILE A 69 -11.32 -15.02 -9.78
CA ILE A 69 -10.46 -14.98 -8.60
C ILE A 69 -11.00 -13.94 -7.60
N ALA A 70 -11.47 -12.79 -8.08
CA ALA A 70 -12.06 -11.75 -7.24
C ALA A 70 -13.37 -12.20 -6.56
N ALA A 71 -14.12 -13.10 -7.20
CA ALA A 71 -15.39 -13.61 -6.67
C ALA A 71 -15.25 -14.66 -5.54
N GLY A 72 -14.02 -15.05 -5.18
CA GLY A 72 -13.75 -16.12 -4.21
C GLY A 72 -12.65 -15.82 -3.19
N VAL A 73 -12.31 -14.53 -3.02
CA VAL A 73 -11.49 -14.01 -1.91
C VAL A 73 -12.42 -13.43 -0.86
#